data_AF-A0A661XQ37-F1
#
_entry.id   AF-A0A661XQ37-F1
#
_cell.length_a   1.000
_cell.length_b   1.000
_cell.length_c   1.000
_cell.angle_alpha   90.00
_cell.angle_beta   90.00
_cell.angle_gamma   90.00
#
_symmetry.space_group_name_H-M   'P 1'
#
loop_
_entity.id
_entity.type
_entity.pdbx_description
1 polymer ?
#
loop_
_entity_poly.entity_id
_entity_poly.type
_entity_poly.pdbx_seq_one_letter_code
_entity_poly.pdbx_strand_id
1 'polypeptide(L)'
;MKPRELLEIMQSLSIKSLALTDINNTSSGLEFVRLAPSYKIKPVLGIDFRNGVAQNFVALAKNNKGYQELNDYLSHHLQNKEPIPSHAPDFANAYVVYPFTKAPEQLRSHEFVGLSMQQIPLLRLSKWLNRLSQ
;
A
#
# COMPACT_ATOMS: atom_id res chain seq x y z
N MET A 1 14.87 -9.78 -3.44
CA MET A 1 15.53 -9.31 -2.20
C MET A 1 14.84 -10.00 -1.04
N LYS A 2 15.58 -10.60 -0.11
CA LYS A 2 14.99 -11.28 1.05
C LYS A 2 14.60 -10.25 2.12
N PRO A 3 13.61 -10.52 2.99
CA PRO A 3 13.21 -9.58 4.05
C PRO A 3 14.36 -9.11 4.95
N ARG A 4 15.32 -9.99 5.26
CA ARG A 4 16.53 -9.64 6.02
C ARG A 4 17.39 -8.58 5.34
N GLU A 5 17.71 -8.78 4.06
CA GLU A 5 18.54 -7.85 3.28
C GLU A 5 17.87 -6.47 3.21
N LEU A 6 16.55 -6.45 3.02
CA LEU A 6 15.77 -5.21 3.02
C LEU A 6 15.88 -4.47 4.37
N LEU A 7 15.70 -5.19 5.48
CA LEU A 7 15.75 -4.60 6.83
C LEU A 7 17.13 -4.08 7.19
N GLU A 8 18.21 -4.74 6.76
CA GLU A 8 19.59 -4.28 6.93
C GLU A 8 19.84 -2.94 6.21
N ILE A 9 19.37 -2.83 4.96
CA ILE A 9 19.46 -1.57 4.20
C ILE A 9 18.62 -0.47 4.87
N MET A 10 17.39 -0.78 5.28
CA MET A 10 16.53 0.23 5.92
C MET A 10 17.10 0.71 7.26
N GLN A 11 17.75 -0.18 8.01
CA GLN A 11 18.41 0.18 9.26
C GLN A 11 19.62 1.11 9.02
N SER A 12 20.44 0.84 8.01
CA SER A 12 21.58 1.71 7.68
C SER A 12 21.14 3.11 7.23
N LEU A 13 19.96 3.21 6.62
CA LEU A 13 19.30 4.47 6.25
C LEU A 13 18.54 5.13 7.41
N SER A 14 18.63 4.59 8.64
CA SER A 14 17.94 5.11 9.84
C SER A 14 16.41 5.20 9.71
N ILE A 15 15.80 4.43 8.80
CA ILE A 15 14.35 4.35 8.63
C ILE A 15 13.73 3.72 9.88
N LYS A 16 12.64 4.32 10.39
CA LYS A 16 11.96 3.88 11.62
C LYS A 16 10.70 3.08 11.37
N SER A 17 10.11 3.21 10.19
CA SER A 17 8.89 2.51 9.81
C SER A 17 8.97 2.15 8.34
N LEU A 18 8.56 0.93 8.00
CA LEU A 18 8.59 0.45 6.63
C LEU A 18 7.30 -0.31 6.32
N ALA A 19 6.65 0.06 5.21
CA ALA A 19 5.56 -0.71 4.64
C ALA A 19 6.11 -1.75 3.65
N LEU A 20 5.69 -3.01 3.81
CA LEU A 20 5.94 -4.07 2.83
C LEU A 20 4.64 -4.33 2.05
N THR A 21 4.70 -4.10 0.73
CA THR A 21 3.55 -4.19 -0.17
C THR A 21 3.94 -5.00 -1.40
N ASP A 22 3.98 -6.33 -1.26
CA ASP A 22 4.24 -7.23 -2.37
C ASP A 22 3.08 -7.15 -3.39
N ILE A 23 3.40 -7.33 -4.68
CA ILE A 23 2.40 -7.27 -5.75
C ILE A 23 1.52 -8.52 -5.69
N ASN A 24 0.22 -8.33 -5.44
CA ASN A 24 -0.79 -9.40 -5.37
C ASN A 24 -0.32 -10.62 -4.53
N ASN A 25 0.39 -10.37 -3.43
CA ASN A 25 0.98 -11.43 -2.60
C ASN A 25 1.20 -10.94 -1.16
N THR A 26 1.20 -11.89 -0.23
CA THR A 26 1.37 -11.67 1.21
C THR A 26 2.33 -12.67 1.88
N SER A 27 2.96 -13.55 1.09
CA SER A 27 3.81 -14.65 1.57
C SER A 27 5.00 -14.17 2.41
N SER A 28 5.60 -13.04 2.06
CA SER A 28 6.77 -12.47 2.76
C SER A 28 6.40 -11.70 4.04
N GLY A 29 5.11 -11.40 4.25
CA GLY A 29 4.65 -10.47 5.28
C GLY A 29 4.91 -10.94 6.71
N LEU A 30 4.69 -12.24 6.99
CA LEU A 30 4.87 -12.78 8.34
C LEU A 30 6.35 -12.82 8.74
N GLU A 31 7.24 -13.23 7.83
CA GLU A 31 8.67 -13.20 8.10
C GLU A 31 9.16 -11.77 8.32
N PHE A 32 8.71 -10.83 7.49
CA PHE A 32 9.05 -9.41 7.64
C PHE A 32 8.62 -8.84 9.00
N VAL A 33 7.36 -9.06 9.41
CA VAL A 33 6.87 -8.60 10.72
C VAL A 33 7.64 -9.23 11.87
N ARG A 34 8.01 -10.50 11.76
CA ARG A 34 8.80 -11.20 12.77
C ARG A 34 10.22 -10.63 12.90
N LEU A 35 10.85 -10.24 11.79
CA LEU A 35 12.24 -9.75 11.77
C LEU A 35 12.35 -8.25 12.07
N ALA A 36 11.43 -7.41 11.59
CA ALA A 36 11.54 -5.95 11.67
C ALA A 36 11.87 -5.37 13.08
N PRO A 37 11.32 -5.90 14.19
CA PRO A 37 11.64 -5.41 15.53
C PRO A 37 13.12 -5.55 15.91
N SER A 38 13.83 -6.59 15.48
CA SER A 38 15.27 -6.74 15.77
C SER A 38 16.12 -5.66 15.09
N TYR A 39 15.57 -5.03 14.04
CA TYR A 39 16.19 -3.92 13.32
C TYR A 39 15.71 -2.55 13.82
N LYS A 40 14.87 -2.50 14.85
CA LYS A 40 14.22 -1.28 15.38
C LYS A 40 13.35 -0.57 14.33
N ILE A 41 12.74 -1.34 13.43
CA ILE A 41 11.83 -0.85 12.39
C ILE A 41 10.41 -1.28 12.76
N LYS A 42 9.47 -0.34 12.73
CA LYS A 42 8.04 -0.61 12.82
C LYS A 42 7.55 -1.15 11.47
N PRO A 43 7.11 -2.42 11.39
CA PRO A 43 6.57 -2.94 10.14
C PRO A 43 5.14 -2.45 9.93
N VAL A 44 4.79 -2.18 8.68
CA VAL A 44 3.42 -2.02 8.20
C VAL A 44 3.21 -3.03 7.08
N LEU A 45 2.12 -3.79 7.12
CA LEU A 45 1.80 -4.75 6.07
C LEU A 45 0.77 -4.16 5.11
N GLY A 46 0.90 -4.50 3.84
CA GLY A 46 -0.04 -4.12 2.81
C GLY A 46 0.11 -4.97 1.56
N ILE A 47 -0.65 -4.62 0.54
CA ILE A 47 -0.64 -5.30 -0.76
C ILE A 47 -0.67 -4.23 -1.86
N ASP A 48 0.18 -4.39 -2.86
CA ASP A 48 0.11 -3.63 -4.11
C ASP A 48 -0.81 -4.37 -5.09
N PHE A 49 -2.04 -3.89 -5.25
CA PHE A 49 -3.05 -4.51 -6.08
C PHE A 49 -2.89 -4.09 -7.54
N ARG A 50 -2.70 -5.08 -8.42
CA ARG A 50 -2.45 -4.85 -9.85
C ARG A 50 -3.21 -5.80 -10.75
N ASN A 51 -3.57 -5.34 -11.94
CA ASN A 51 -3.96 -6.20 -13.07
C ASN A 51 -2.79 -6.26 -14.07
N GLY A 52 -2.05 -7.38 -14.05
CA GLY A 52 -0.79 -7.47 -14.79
C GLY A 52 0.22 -6.42 -14.30
N VAL A 53 0.72 -5.59 -15.23
CA VAL A 53 1.64 -4.49 -14.88
C VAL A 53 0.91 -3.23 -14.39
N ALA A 54 -0.41 -3.14 -14.60
CA ALA A 54 -1.18 -1.95 -14.28
C ALA A 54 -1.51 -1.92 -12.77
N GLN A 55 -0.88 -0.98 -12.05
CA GLN A 55 -1.22 -0.71 -10.66
C GLN A 55 -2.62 -0.08 -10.55
N ASN A 56 -3.44 -0.62 -9.64
CA ASN A 56 -4.75 -0.08 -9.29
C ASN A 56 -4.65 0.77 -8.01
N PHE A 57 -4.20 0.17 -6.91
CA PHE A 57 -3.99 0.84 -5.63
C PHE A 57 -3.08 0.02 -4.71
N VAL A 58 -2.49 0.68 -3.72
CA VAL A 58 -1.83 0.02 -2.58
C VAL A 58 -2.76 0.09 -1.39
N ALA A 59 -2.96 -1.01 -0.67
CA ALA A 59 -3.69 -0.99 0.59
C ALA A 59 -2.76 -1.33 1.76
N LEU A 60 -2.86 -0.57 2.86
CA LEU A 60 -2.05 -0.72 4.06
C LEU A 60 -2.95 -1.10 5.23
N ALA A 61 -2.67 -2.24 5.85
CA ALA A 61 -3.43 -2.72 7.00
C ALA A 61 -3.20 -1.84 8.24
N LYS A 62 -4.28 -1.38 8.87
CA LYS A 62 -4.24 -0.64 10.15
C LYS A 62 -3.93 -1.56 11.33
N ASN A 63 -4.33 -2.83 11.22
CA ASN A 63 -4.24 -3.86 12.25
C ASN A 63 -4.37 -5.26 11.63
N ASN A 64 -4.35 -6.32 12.45
CA ASN A 64 -4.47 -7.70 11.97
C ASN A 64 -5.78 -7.99 11.23
N LYS A 65 -6.90 -7.39 11.65
CA LYS A 65 -8.18 -7.52 10.94
C LYS A 65 -8.10 -6.88 9.55
N GLY A 66 -7.41 -5.74 9.44
CA GLY A 66 -7.10 -5.12 8.15
C GLY A 66 -6.27 -6.01 7.26
N TYR A 67 -5.25 -6.67 7.80
CA TYR A 67 -4.44 -7.56 6.98
C TYR A 67 -5.24 -8.79 6.51
N GLN A 68 -6.10 -9.34 7.37
CA GLN A 68 -7.04 -10.39 6.98
C GLN A 68 -7.98 -9.90 5.86
N GLU A 69 -8.59 -8.73 6.03
CA GLU A 69 -9.49 -8.11 5.05
C GLU A 69 -8.82 -7.94 3.67
N LEU A 70 -7.55 -7.51 3.63
CA LEU A 70 -6.78 -7.43 2.40
C LEU A 70 -6.51 -8.80 1.76
N ASN A 71 -6.20 -9.82 2.58
CA ASN A 71 -5.97 -11.18 2.11
C ASN A 71 -7.25 -11.82 1.55
N ASP A 72 -8.37 -11.65 2.24
CA ASP A 72 -9.68 -12.19 1.81
C ASP A 72 -10.08 -11.57 0.46
N TYR A 73 -9.92 -10.26 0.33
CA TYR A 73 -10.17 -9.55 -0.92
C TYR A 73 -9.27 -10.01 -2.07
N LEU A 74 -7.95 -10.12 -1.83
CA LEU A 74 -7.02 -10.64 -2.83
C LEU A 74 -7.37 -12.08 -3.23
N SER A 75 -7.66 -12.94 -2.26
CA SER A 75 -7.96 -14.36 -2.46
C SER A 75 -9.21 -14.54 -3.33
N HIS A 76 -10.25 -13.73 -3.08
CA HIS A 76 -11.47 -13.71 -3.88
C HIS A 76 -11.16 -13.49 -5.37
N HIS A 77 -10.41 -12.43 -5.71
CA HIS A 77 -10.07 -12.12 -7.09
C HIS A 77 -9.18 -13.18 -7.75
N LEU A 78 -8.20 -13.72 -7.02
CA LEU A 78 -7.31 -14.76 -7.54
C LEU A 78 -8.06 -16.08 -7.81
N GLN A 79 -8.95 -16.50 -6.90
CA GLN A 79 -9.71 -17.74 -7.03
C GLN A 79 -10.75 -17.65 -8.15
N ASN A 80 -11.46 -16.52 -8.24
CA ASN A 80 -12.49 -16.31 -9.26
C ASN A 80 -11.91 -15.87 -10.62
N LYS A 81 -10.60 -15.61 -10.70
CA LYS A 81 -9.92 -15.06 -11.89
C LYS A 81 -10.57 -13.76 -12.37
N GLU A 82 -11.05 -12.97 -11.42
CA GLU A 82 -11.68 -11.69 -11.69
C GLU A 82 -10.64 -10.57 -11.65
N PRO A 83 -10.71 -9.60 -12.57
CA PRO A 83 -9.84 -8.45 -12.50
C PRO A 83 -10.11 -7.65 -11.22
N ILE A 84 -9.05 -7.16 -10.58
CA ILE A 84 -9.18 -6.29 -9.42
C ILE A 84 -9.73 -4.93 -9.91
N PRO A 85 -10.83 -4.42 -9.35
CA PRO A 85 -11.34 -3.09 -9.67
C PRO A 85 -10.31 -1.97 -9.49
N SER A 86 -10.43 -0.90 -10.27
CA SER A 86 -9.55 0.27 -10.14
C SER A 86 -9.79 1.05 -8.86
N HIS A 87 -11.01 1.01 -8.32
CA HIS A 87 -11.38 1.57 -7.03
C HIS A 87 -11.44 0.46 -5.99
N ALA A 88 -10.79 0.68 -4.85
CA ALA A 88 -10.82 -0.25 -3.74
C ALA A 88 -12.25 -0.33 -3.14
N PRO A 89 -12.62 -1.48 -2.56
CA PRO A 89 -13.79 -1.54 -1.70
C PRO A 89 -13.59 -0.64 -0.47
N ASP A 90 -14.67 -0.37 0.24
CA ASP A 90 -14.64 0.40 1.48
C ASP A 90 -14.04 -0.45 2.61
N PHE A 91 -12.70 -0.51 2.66
CA PHE A 91 -11.99 -1.30 3.66
C PHE A 91 -12.16 -0.68 5.05
N ALA A 92 -12.71 -1.45 5.98
CA ALA A 92 -12.92 -0.98 7.35
C ALA A 92 -11.59 -0.78 8.09
N ASN A 93 -10.61 -1.68 7.87
CA ASN A 93 -9.39 -1.76 8.64
C ASN A 93 -8.12 -1.53 7.80
N ALA A 94 -8.23 -0.96 6.60
CA ALA A 94 -7.08 -0.57 5.78
C ALA A 94 -7.13 0.91 5.38
N TYR A 95 -5.96 1.44 5.03
CA TYR A 95 -5.83 2.67 4.23
C TYR A 95 -5.59 2.28 2.78
N VAL A 96 -6.06 3.10 1.85
CA VAL A 96 -5.87 2.89 0.41
C VAL A 96 -5.11 4.07 -0.17
N VAL A 97 -4.12 3.79 -1.00
CA VAL A 97 -3.31 4.79 -1.71
C VAL A 97 -3.42 4.52 -3.21
N TYR A 98 -4.13 5.40 -3.92
CA TYR A 98 -4.26 5.32 -5.38
C TYR A 98 -3.08 5.99 -6.08
N PRO A 99 -2.64 5.50 -7.25
CA PRO A 99 -1.69 6.22 -8.08
C PRO A 99 -2.22 7.61 -8.46
N PHE A 100 -1.34 8.61 -8.49
CA PHE A 100 -1.70 10.01 -8.79
C PHE A 100 -2.60 10.19 -10.02
N THR A 101 -2.37 9.41 -11.07
CA THR A 101 -3.10 9.48 -12.35
C THR A 101 -4.40 8.70 -12.38
N LYS A 102 -4.67 7.85 -11.38
CA LYS A 102 -5.82 6.93 -11.33
C LYS A 102 -6.72 7.16 -10.12
N ALA A 103 -6.40 8.12 -9.25
CA ALA A 103 -7.19 8.40 -8.08
C ALA A 103 -8.61 8.90 -8.43
N PRO A 104 -9.66 8.40 -7.73
CA PRO A 104 -11.02 8.88 -7.91
C PRO A 104 -11.14 10.35 -7.55
N GLU A 105 -12.21 11.04 -7.99
CA GLU A 105 -12.43 12.45 -7.63
C GLU A 105 -12.80 12.67 -6.16
N GLN A 106 -13.52 11.72 -5.57
CA GLN A 106 -13.93 11.75 -4.18
C GLN A 106 -13.19 10.63 -3.46
N LEU A 107 -12.57 10.97 -2.34
CA LEU A 107 -11.84 10.03 -1.50
C LEU A 107 -12.58 9.91 -0.18
N ARG A 108 -12.73 8.69 0.31
CA ARG A 108 -13.14 8.44 1.68
C ARG A 108 -12.02 8.86 2.64
N SER A 109 -12.34 8.95 3.93
CA SER A 109 -11.38 9.38 4.97
C SER A 109 -10.14 8.49 5.13
N HIS A 110 -10.19 7.25 4.62
CA HIS A 110 -9.08 6.30 4.64
C HIS A 110 -8.41 6.12 3.27
N GLU A 111 -8.81 6.91 2.27
CA GLU A 111 -8.28 6.86 0.91
C GLU A 111 -7.40 8.08 0.62
N PHE A 112 -6.27 7.84 -0.04
CA PHE A 112 -5.24 8.84 -0.32
C PHE A 112 -4.75 8.73 -1.75
N VAL A 113 -4.04 9.77 -2.19
CA VAL A 113 -3.37 9.81 -3.49
C VAL A 113 -1.87 9.70 -3.28
N GLY A 114 -1.26 8.67 -3.85
CA GLY A 114 0.18 8.45 -3.85
C GLY A 114 0.85 9.30 -4.91
N LEU A 115 1.90 10.02 -4.49
CA LEU A 115 2.72 10.90 -5.32
C LEU A 115 4.16 10.42 -5.28
N SER A 116 4.76 10.19 -6.44
CA SER A 116 6.22 10.01 -6.52
C SER A 116 6.93 11.36 -6.49
N MET A 117 8.23 11.36 -6.15
CA MET A 117 9.05 12.58 -6.15
C MET A 117 9.04 13.29 -7.51
N GLN A 118 8.99 12.54 -8.61
CA GLN A 118 8.93 13.08 -9.97
C GLN A 118 7.57 13.73 -10.29
N GLN A 119 6.52 13.38 -9.56
CA GLN A 119 5.18 13.92 -9.74
C GLN A 119 4.93 15.19 -8.90
N ILE A 120 5.84 15.56 -8.00
CA ILE A 120 5.72 16.79 -7.18
C ILE A 120 5.48 18.05 -8.04
N PRO A 121 6.18 18.28 -9.17
CA PRO A 121 5.89 19.43 -10.01
C PRO A 121 4.46 19.43 -10.60
N LEU A 122 3.93 18.24 -10.90
CA LEU A 122 2.58 18.07 -11.45
C LEU A 122 1.49 18.34 -10.41
N LEU A 123 1.79 18.17 -9.12
CA LEU A 123 0.85 18.46 -8.03
C LEU A 123 0.31 19.89 -8.13
N ARG A 124 1.18 20.86 -8.44
CA ARG A 124 0.83 22.29 -8.57
C ARG A 124 -0.20 22.58 -9.67
N LEU A 125 -0.28 21.71 -10.68
CA LEU A 125 -1.20 21.84 -11.81
C LEU A 125 -2.41 20.92 -11.68
N SER A 126 -2.50 20.16 -10.58
CA SER A 126 -3.53 19.15 -10.40
C SER A 126 -4.69 19.65 -9.55
N LYS A 127 -5.84 18.98 -9.71
CA LYS A 127 -7.04 19.19 -8.86
C LYS A 127 -6.79 18.96 -7.37
N TRP A 128 -5.69 18.32 -7.00
CA TRP A 128 -5.36 17.95 -5.63
C TRP A 128 -4.77 19.09 -4.80
N LEU A 129 -4.23 20.15 -5.44
CA LEU A 129 -3.56 21.26 -4.74
C LEU A 129 -4.47 21.92 -3.69
N ASN A 130 -5.73 22.16 -4.06
CA ASN A 130 -6.70 22.86 -3.21
C ASN A 130 -7.26 22.00 -2.06
N ARG A 131 -6.86 20.72 -1.97
CA ARG A 131 -7.32 19.79 -0.92
C ARG A 131 -6.31 19.57 0.21
N LEU A 132 -5.17 20.23 0.15
CA LEU A 132 -4.14 20.17 1.19
C LEU A 132 -4.42 21.09 2.39
N SER A 133 -5.48 21.90 2.32
CA SER A 133 -5.77 23.01 3.25
C SER A 133 -7.02 22.81 4.11
N GLN A 134 -7.58 21.60 4.15
CA GLN A 134 -8.75 21.26 4.96
C GLN A 134 -8.41 20.25 6.04
#